data_AF-A0A7D5M0K7-F1
#
_entry.id   AF-A0A7D5M0K7-F1
#
_cell.length_a   1.000
_cell.length_b   1.000
_cell.length_c   1.000
_cell.angle_alpha   90.00
_cell.angle_beta   90.00
_cell.angle_gamma   90.00
#
_symmetry.space_group_name_H-M   'P 1'
#
loop_
_entity.id
_entity.type
_entity.pdbx_description
1 polymer ?
#
loop_
_entity_poly.entity_id
_entity_poly.type
_entity_poly.pdbx_seq_one_letter_code
_entity_poly.pdbx_strand_id
1 'polypeptide(L)' 'SPCPGGVTNNIPKCCGAGVLDLLYLDCKTPTQVTSVLNPLSAVCGRVGLQAKCCTIGIADLGVLC' A
#
# COMPACT_ATOMS: atom_id res chain seq x y z
N SER A 1 5.40 1.25 -12.32
CA SER A 1 4.70 1.42 -11.03
C SER A 1 5.03 0.22 -10.16
N PRO A 2 5.21 0.35 -8.83
CA PRO A 2 5.43 -0.79 -7.93
C PRO A 2 4.21 -1.72 -7.78
N CYS A 3 3.04 -1.33 -8.31
CA CYS A 3 1.84 -2.15 -8.34
C CYS A 3 1.52 -2.63 -9.76
N PRO A 4 0.77 -3.74 -9.89
CA PRO A 4 0.24 -4.19 -11.18
C PRO A 4 -0.58 -3.09 -11.86
N GLY A 5 -0.59 -3.09 -13.20
CA GLY A 5 -1.57 -2.30 -13.95
C GLY A 5 -2.97 -2.91 -13.80
N GLY A 6 -4.01 -2.10 -14.01
CA GLY A 6 -5.40 -2.57 -13.93
C GLY A 6 -6.33 -1.56 -13.26
N VAL A 7 -7.55 -2.01 -12.94
CA VAL A 7 -8.62 -1.20 -12.32
C VAL A 7 -8.61 -1.26 -10.79
N THR A 8 -8.17 -2.37 -10.20
CA THR A 8 -8.07 -2.60 -8.76
C THR A 8 -6.63 -2.90 -8.38
N ASN A 9 -6.28 -2.64 -7.11
CA ASN A 9 -4.95 -2.95 -6.55
C ASN A 9 -3.80 -2.37 -7.37
N ASN A 10 -3.99 -1.15 -7.88
CA ASN A 10 -3.04 -0.43 -8.72
C ASN A 10 -2.40 0.78 -8.00
N ILE A 11 -2.82 1.06 -6.76
CA ILE A 11 -2.37 2.23 -5.99
C ILE A 11 -1.41 1.79 -4.89
N PRO A 12 -0.13 2.21 -4.92
CA PRO A 12 0.82 1.87 -3.87
C PRO A 12 0.51 2.59 -2.57
N LYS A 13 0.49 1.83 -1.47
CA LYS A 13 0.30 2.32 -0.11
C LYS A 13 1.26 1.63 0.86
N CYS A 14 1.59 2.33 1.94
CA CYS A 14 2.20 1.75 3.12
C CYS A 14 1.10 1.59 4.17
N CYS A 15 0.78 0.37 4.58
CA CYS A 15 -0.33 0.08 5.48
C CYS A 15 0.10 -0.67 6.73
N GLY A 16 -0.69 -0.56 7.79
CA GLY A 16 -0.51 -1.29 9.04
C GLY A 16 -1.04 -2.71 8.95
N ALA A 17 -1.66 -3.16 10.04
CA ALA A 17 -2.28 -4.49 10.10
C ALA A 17 -3.45 -4.62 9.11
N GLY A 18 -3.64 -5.84 8.62
CA GLY A 18 -4.76 -6.21 7.76
C GLY A 18 -5.77 -7.09 8.49
N VAL A 19 -7.03 -6.95 8.12
CA VAL A 19 -8.13 -7.86 8.45
C VAL A 19 -8.33 -8.78 7.26
N LEU A 20 -8.32 -10.09 7.50
CA LEU A 20 -8.46 -11.14 6.47
C LEU A 20 -7.44 -11.06 5.32
N ASP A 21 -6.33 -10.34 5.54
CA ASP A 21 -5.30 -10.05 4.52
C ASP A 21 -5.85 -9.33 3.25
N LEU A 22 -7.00 -8.65 3.39
CA LEU A 22 -7.72 -7.96 2.30
C LEU A 22 -8.04 -6.49 2.62
N LEU A 23 -8.29 -6.19 3.89
CA LEU A 23 -8.65 -4.84 4.33
C LEU A 23 -7.57 -4.32 5.27
N TYR A 24 -6.86 -3.28 4.87
CA TYR A 24 -5.75 -2.73 5.64
C TYR A 24 -6.08 -1.39 6.26
N LEU A 25 -5.58 -1.21 7.49
CA LEU A 25 -5.74 0.00 8.29
C LEU A 25 -4.47 0.87 8.19
N ASP A 26 -4.59 2.13 8.61
CA ASP A 26 -3.48 3.09 8.69
C ASP A 26 -2.67 3.25 7.39
N CYS A 27 -3.34 3.14 6.24
CA CYS A 27 -2.71 3.25 4.94
C CYS A 27 -2.31 4.70 4.60
N LYS A 28 -1.04 4.89 4.26
CA LYS A 28 -0.46 6.17 3.85
C LYS A 28 0.09 6.08 2.44
N THR A 29 0.04 7.20 1.70
CA THR A 29 0.73 7.30 0.41
C THR A 29 2.23 7.41 0.68
N PRO A 30 3.08 6.55 0.09
CA PRO A 30 4.53 6.67 0.20
C PRO A 30 4.99 8.00 -0.39
N THR A 31 5.80 8.76 0.36
CA THR A 31 6.33 10.06 -0.09
C THR A 31 7.64 9.93 -0.86
N GLN A 32 8.32 8.79 -0.73
CA GLN A 32 9.59 8.54 -1.42
C GLN A 32 9.33 7.87 -2.78
N VAL A 33 10.13 8.26 -3.76
CA VAL A 33 10.10 7.65 -5.10
C VAL A 33 10.55 6.19 -5.00
N THR A 34 9.73 5.30 -5.57
CA THR A 34 10.04 3.87 -5.65
C THR A 34 10.79 3.56 -6.95
N SER A 35 11.70 2.60 -6.88
CA SER A 35 12.48 2.12 -8.03
C SER A 35 12.93 0.67 -7.80
N VAL A 36 13.63 0.08 -8.77
CA VAL A 36 14.21 -1.27 -8.62
C VAL A 36 15.19 -1.34 -7.45
N LEU A 37 15.98 -0.27 -7.23
CA LEU A 37 16.95 -0.18 -6.12
C LEU A 37 16.31 0.28 -4.80
N ASN A 38 15.10 0.85 -4.85
CA ASN A 38 14.36 1.33 -3.69
C ASN A 38 12.90 0.84 -3.79
N PRO A 39 12.65 -0.47 -3.61
CA PRO A 39 11.33 -1.05 -3.80
C PRO A 39 10.36 -0.53 -2.74
N LEU A 40 9.06 -0.60 -3.04
CA LEU A 40 8.00 -0.13 -2.14
C LEU A 40 8.08 -0.78 -0.75
N SER A 41 8.44 -2.07 -0.68
CA SER A 41 8.65 -2.79 0.59
C SER A 41 9.74 -2.16 1.46
N ALA A 42 10.85 -1.73 0.87
CA ALA A 42 11.91 -1.03 1.60
C ALA A 42 11.46 0.35 2.07
N VAL A 43 10.73 1.10 1.23
CA VAL A 43 10.18 2.41 1.58
C VAL A 43 9.21 2.31 2.76
N CYS A 44 8.26 1.38 2.72
CA CYS A 44 7.29 1.19 3.79
C CYS A 44 7.93 0.62 5.06
N GLY A 45 8.92 -0.27 4.91
CA GLY A 45 9.66 -0.84 6.04
C GLY A 45 10.38 0.20 6.90
N ARG A 46 10.87 1.30 6.30
CA ARG A 46 11.50 2.43 7.04
C ARG A 46 10.56 3.12 8.03
N VAL A 47 9.26 3.03 7.81
CA VAL A 47 8.23 3.62 8.69
C VAL A 47 7.45 2.56 9.47
N GLY A 48 7.94 1.30 9.47
CA GLY A 48 7.31 0.19 10.20
C GLY A 48 5.98 -0.28 9.61
N LEU A 49 5.75 -0.04 8.31
CA LEU A 49 4.52 -0.41 7.62
C LEU A 49 4.79 -1.42 6.49
N GLN A 50 3.73 -2.08 6.04
CA GLN A 50 3.77 -3.05 4.95
C GLN A 50 3.49 -2.38 3.60
N ALA A 51 4.21 -2.79 2.56
CA ALA A 51 3.90 -2.39 1.20
C ALA A 51 2.66 -3.12 0.69
N LYS A 52 1.67 -2.36 0.23
CA LYS A 52 0.43 -2.89 -0.33
C LYS A 52 0.04 -2.17 -1.61
N CYS A 53 -0.68 -2.90 -2.45
CA CYS A 53 -1.25 -2.39 -3.68
C CYS A 53 -2.75 -2.42 -3.53
N CYS A 54 -3.34 -1.23 -3.45
CA CYS A 54 -4.69 -1.05 -2.96
C CYS A 54 -5.60 -0.46 -4.05
N THR A 55 -6.89 -0.58 -3.83
CA THR A 55 -7.94 0.12 -4.58
C THR A 55 -8.33 1.40 -3.82
N ILE A 56 -8.81 2.45 -4.51
CA ILE A 56 -9.29 3.69 -3.84
C ILE A 56 -10.30 3.30 -2.75
N GLY A 57 -10.03 3.78 -1.54
CA GLY A 57 -10.63 3.25 -0.31
C GLY A 57 -12.14 3.47 -0.21
N ILE A 58 -12.78 2.57 0.52
CA ILE A 58 -14.13 2.75 1.05
C ILE A 58 -13.93 3.62 2.29
N ALA A 59 -14.31 4.89 2.22
CA ALA A 59 -14.23 5.78 3.38
C ALA A 59 -14.92 5.10 4.59
N ASP A 60 -14.34 5.25 5.78
CA ASP A 60 -14.79 4.78 7.10
C ASP A 60 -14.31 3.40 7.61
N LEU A 61 -13.87 2.44 6.78
CA LEU A 61 -13.51 1.09 7.27
C LEU A 61 -12.03 0.68 7.07
N GLY A 62 -11.34 1.26 6.10
CA GLY A 62 -9.99 0.86 5.70
C GLY A 62 -9.82 0.87 4.19
N VAL A 63 -8.67 0.44 3.69
CA VAL A 63 -8.39 0.37 2.25
C VAL A 63 -8.30 -1.08 1.83
N LEU A 64 -9.02 -1.45 0.76
CA LEU A 64 -8.89 -2.77 0.16
C LEU A 64 -7.55 -2.87 -0.58
N CYS A 65 -6.74 -3.83 -0.16
CA CYS A 65 -5.49 -4.23 -0.77
C CYS A 65 -5.46 -5.77 -0.75
#